data_AF-A0A953GIX6-F1
#
_entry.id   AF-A0A953GIX6-F1
#
_cell.length_a   1.000
_cell.length_b   1.000
_cell.length_c   1.000
_cell.angle_alpha   90.00
_cell.angle_beta   90.00
_cell.angle_gamma   90.00
#
_symmetry.space_group_name_H-M   'P 1'
#
loop_
_entity.id
_entity.type
_entity.pdbx_description
1 polymer ?
#
loop_
_entity_poly.entity_id
_entity_poly.type
_entity_poly.pdbx_seq_one_letter_code
_entity_poly.pdbx_strand_id
1 'polypeptide(L)'
;MNAHLLRQIFSTFLVAFTFLNGSYLFAQNTSITNGSWGTPANWSLGHVPLAAEDVVIAHNVTISAAATCANITIQTGKSLDLSGSNTLTVGNNLTIESGSTLSAGSGSNINIGYQWIDDGGTFNAGDGTVTFNSQSYYCYITGTKLNQTFNNITVAMGTHALDASGLPTLTLNGSLLFKGSPASANKGSFFTSTTMTVKKDVTFESGYLGGMFTPMTLYVGGNWTNNATGGERQAFNTYDAGMWTRDKVVFNGTSPQTINGNPRIDGGSVYGQNFQGITIDNPTTVTVGNAVTNLFINDNLTILQGALIYAGTTTRNLFLYQRDSPECLVLSPGTALNTNNNNVTVGGDVKQTGGTVNSTGIFRFFVTDWWIPQHVPTGSYTNLYFDDNPKTLNPGTIKVAGAFRAGTASANSYSGVSLGNVVTGNTMEFTATGAQTVPSFNVTDSQASPWYFDIGYGGLKFSGGTKTLAGHIGVSEAFDFPGNITLGTFN
;
A
#
# COMPACT_ATOMS: atom_id res chain seq x y z
N MET A 1 24.57 -43.11 11.45
CA MET A 1 25.28 -41.99 12.12
C MET A 1 24.38 -41.49 13.25
N ASN A 2 24.84 -41.51 14.50
CA ASN A 2 24.01 -41.17 15.65
C ASN A 2 23.64 -39.66 15.59
N ALA A 3 22.37 -39.32 15.79
CA ALA A 3 21.86 -37.94 15.72
C ALA A 3 22.62 -36.99 16.67
N HIS A 4 23.18 -37.54 17.76
CA HIS A 4 24.01 -36.79 18.70
C HIS A 4 25.38 -36.40 18.12
N LEU A 5 25.99 -37.28 17.32
CA LEU A 5 27.27 -37.03 16.65
C LEU A 5 27.10 -36.04 15.49
N LEU A 6 25.97 -36.09 14.78
CA LEU A 6 25.66 -35.15 13.70
C LEU A 6 25.39 -33.73 14.22
N ARG A 7 24.71 -33.58 15.38
CA ARG A 7 24.54 -32.29 16.05
C ARG A 7 25.85 -31.70 16.57
N GLN A 8 26.73 -32.53 17.12
CA GLN A 8 28.06 -32.06 17.54
C GLN A 8 28.87 -31.62 16.32
N ILE A 9 28.93 -32.42 15.26
CA ILE A 9 29.66 -32.03 14.03
C ILE A 9 29.10 -30.74 13.44
N PHE A 10 27.77 -30.57 13.33
CA PHE A 10 27.18 -29.33 12.82
C PHE A 10 27.44 -28.11 13.72
N SER A 11 27.41 -28.26 15.04
CA SER A 11 27.69 -27.17 15.97
C SER A 11 29.16 -26.74 15.91
N THR A 12 30.08 -27.70 15.89
CA THR A 12 31.52 -27.39 15.79
C THR A 12 31.90 -26.84 14.42
N PHE A 13 31.23 -27.28 13.34
CA PHE A 13 31.44 -26.74 12.00
C PHE A 13 30.86 -25.32 11.85
N LEU A 14 29.72 -25.02 12.47
CA LEU A 14 29.11 -23.69 12.46
C LEU A 14 29.97 -22.67 13.24
N VAL A 15 30.50 -23.08 14.40
CA VAL A 15 31.44 -22.26 15.19
C VAL A 15 32.78 -22.09 14.45
N ALA A 16 33.30 -23.12 13.78
CA ALA A 16 34.53 -23.00 12.99
C ALA A 16 34.34 -22.13 11.72
N PHE A 17 33.18 -22.19 11.07
CA PHE A 17 32.89 -21.40 9.86
C PHE A 17 32.76 -19.90 10.16
N THR A 18 32.39 -19.53 11.39
CA THR A 18 32.44 -18.13 11.86
C THR A 18 33.86 -17.61 12.12
N PHE A 19 34.85 -18.47 12.36
CA PHE A 19 36.25 -18.07 12.57
C PHE A 19 37.12 -18.08 11.30
N LEU A 20 36.74 -18.83 10.26
CA LEU A 20 37.53 -19.00 9.03
C LEU A 20 37.22 -18.00 7.90
N ASN A 21 36.12 -17.25 8.01
CA ASN A 21 35.93 -16.05 7.20
C ASN A 21 36.66 -14.91 7.91
N GLY A 22 37.91 -14.67 7.53
CA GLY A 22 38.80 -13.70 8.18
C GLY A 22 38.07 -12.42 8.56
N SER A 23 37.76 -12.29 9.85
CA SER A 23 37.36 -11.04 10.44
C SER A 23 38.56 -10.11 10.24
N TYR A 24 38.39 -9.11 9.39
CA TYR A 24 39.27 -7.95 9.40
C TYR A 24 39.27 -7.45 10.85
N LEU A 25 40.35 -7.73 11.59
CA LEU A 25 40.53 -7.22 12.94
C LEU A 25 40.83 -5.73 12.79
N PHE A 26 39.76 -4.93 12.72
CA PHE A 26 39.89 -3.49 12.83
C PHE A 26 40.51 -3.16 14.18
N ALA A 27 41.35 -2.13 14.22
CA ALA A 27 41.89 -1.68 15.50
C ALA A 27 40.73 -1.21 16.39
N GLN A 28 40.65 -1.74 17.60
CA GLN A 28 39.65 -1.31 18.57
C GLN A 28 40.10 -0.01 19.25
N ASN A 29 39.28 1.04 19.15
CA ASN A 29 39.52 2.33 19.76
C ASN A 29 38.41 2.62 20.80
N THR A 30 38.75 2.48 22.06
CA THR A 30 37.80 2.55 23.17
C THR A 30 37.90 3.92 23.83
N SER A 31 36.76 4.56 24.10
CA SER A 31 36.75 5.80 24.88
C SER A 31 37.25 5.50 26.30
N ILE A 32 38.23 6.25 26.81
CA ILE A 32 38.83 6.06 28.15
C ILE A 32 38.42 7.12 29.18
N THR A 33 37.73 8.17 28.75
CA THR A 33 37.13 9.19 29.63
C THR A 33 35.91 9.80 28.97
N ASN A 34 35.09 10.52 29.74
CA ASN A 34 33.98 11.29 29.20
C ASN A 34 34.50 12.48 28.38
N GLY A 35 33.81 12.83 27.29
CA GLY A 35 34.10 14.06 26.56
C GLY A 35 33.82 14.00 25.07
N SER A 36 34.42 14.93 24.32
CA SER A 36 34.24 15.03 22.87
C SER A 36 34.89 13.87 22.13
N TRP A 37 34.22 13.38 21.09
CA TRP A 37 34.77 12.46 20.10
C TRP A 37 36.05 13.00 19.46
N GLY A 38 36.10 14.31 19.19
CA GLY A 38 37.19 14.96 18.48
C GLY A 38 38.48 15.15 19.29
N THR A 39 38.53 14.71 20.54
CA THR A 39 39.70 14.88 21.43
C THR A 39 40.53 13.59 21.49
N PRO A 40 41.76 13.55 20.92
CA PRO A 40 42.66 12.39 20.94
C PRO A 40 42.85 11.73 22.31
N ALA A 41 42.98 12.53 23.37
CA ALA A 41 43.22 12.06 24.73
C ALA A 41 42.05 11.28 25.33
N ASN A 42 40.87 11.30 24.69
CA ASN A 42 39.70 10.56 25.16
C ASN A 42 39.68 9.09 24.68
N TRP A 43 40.68 8.66 23.92
CA TRP A 43 40.69 7.40 23.17
C TRP A 43 41.90 6.54 23.49
N SER A 44 41.71 5.21 23.56
CA SER A 44 42.74 4.26 23.97
C SER A 44 43.94 4.20 23.02
N LEU A 45 43.75 4.54 21.74
CA LEU A 45 44.83 4.60 20.75
C LEU A 45 45.55 5.96 20.72
N GLY A 46 45.13 6.93 21.54
CA GLY A 46 45.75 8.25 21.63
C GLY A 46 45.45 9.17 20.44
N HIS A 47 44.48 8.83 19.59
CA HIS A 47 43.98 9.65 18.49
C HIS A 47 42.46 9.48 18.31
N VAL A 48 41.83 10.41 17.60
CA VAL A 48 40.40 10.36 17.25
C VAL A 48 40.12 9.12 16.40
N PRO A 49 38.98 8.42 16.59
CA PRO A 49 38.66 7.24 15.82
C PRO A 49 38.66 7.47 14.31
N LEU A 50 39.21 6.51 13.58
CA LEU A 50 39.30 6.53 12.12
C LEU A 50 38.19 5.66 11.50
N ALA A 51 37.90 5.88 10.21
CA ALA A 51 36.86 5.14 9.48
C ALA A 51 37.08 3.62 9.42
N ALA A 52 38.30 3.13 9.67
CA ALA A 52 38.66 1.72 9.66
C ALA A 52 38.80 1.13 11.08
N GLU A 53 38.22 1.77 12.11
CA GLU A 53 38.36 1.35 13.50
C GLU A 53 37.04 0.93 14.12
N ASP A 54 37.13 -0.08 14.99
CA ASP A 54 36.03 -0.52 15.83
C ASP A 54 35.97 0.35 17.08
N VAL A 55 34.92 1.14 17.21
CA VAL A 55 34.77 2.09 18.31
C VAL A 55 33.96 1.48 19.44
N VAL A 56 34.47 1.59 20.67
CA VAL A 56 33.73 1.20 21.87
C VAL A 56 33.51 2.43 22.75
N ILE A 57 32.23 2.79 22.93
CA ILE A 57 31.80 3.88 23.81
C ILE A 57 31.60 3.29 25.22
N ALA A 58 32.70 3.28 25.99
CA ALA A 58 32.75 2.86 27.39
C ALA A 58 32.56 4.04 28.39
N HIS A 59 32.41 5.26 27.86
CA HIS A 59 32.22 6.51 28.59
C HIS A 59 31.15 7.36 27.89
N ASN A 60 30.72 8.46 28.50
CA ASN A 60 29.76 9.36 27.87
C ASN A 60 30.50 10.24 26.86
N VAL A 61 30.19 10.06 25.57
CA VAL A 61 30.89 10.71 24.45
C VAL A 61 29.93 11.62 23.69
N THR A 62 30.40 12.82 23.34
CA THR A 62 29.67 13.78 22.51
C THR A 62 30.33 13.94 21.15
N ILE A 63 29.55 13.82 20.08
CA ILE A 63 29.95 14.15 18.71
C ILE A 63 29.51 15.60 18.44
N SER A 64 30.48 16.49 18.25
CA SER A 64 30.27 17.93 17.99
C SER A 64 30.74 18.37 16.60
N ALA A 65 31.23 17.43 15.79
CA ALA A 65 31.59 17.57 14.38
C ALA A 65 31.29 16.23 13.68
N ALA A 66 31.34 16.16 12.35
CA ALA A 66 31.18 14.89 11.64
C ALA A 66 32.17 13.83 12.12
N ALA A 67 31.70 12.59 12.32
CA ALA A 67 32.47 11.47 12.84
C ALA A 67 32.30 10.22 11.97
N THR A 68 33.36 9.40 11.90
CA THR A 68 33.38 8.17 11.09
C THR A 68 34.05 7.04 11.85
N CYS A 69 33.54 5.81 11.70
CA CYS A 69 34.15 4.59 12.24
C CYS A 69 33.75 3.36 11.40
N ALA A 70 34.41 2.23 11.61
CA ALA A 70 34.05 0.98 10.96
C ALA A 70 32.84 0.37 11.66
N ASN A 71 32.98 0.04 12.94
CA ASN A 71 31.89 -0.39 13.82
C ASN A 71 31.80 0.54 15.02
N ILE A 72 30.63 0.59 15.66
CA ILE A 72 30.48 1.25 16.95
C ILE A 72 29.60 0.45 17.90
N THR A 73 30.08 0.27 19.12
CA THR A 73 29.32 -0.34 20.22
C THR A 73 29.19 0.65 21.36
N ILE A 74 27.96 0.97 21.75
CA ILE A 74 27.66 1.77 22.93
C ILE A 74 27.41 0.84 24.09
N GLN A 75 28.31 0.85 25.08
CA GLN A 75 28.26 -0.09 26.18
C GLN A 75 27.13 0.24 27.16
N THR A 76 26.65 -0.79 27.83
CA THR A 76 25.66 -0.74 28.89
C THR A 76 25.92 0.43 29.86
N GLY A 77 24.92 1.29 30.05
CA GLY A 77 24.97 2.44 30.95
C GLY A 77 25.77 3.64 30.43
N LYS A 78 26.21 3.63 29.17
CA LYS A 78 26.95 4.73 28.53
C LYS A 78 26.12 5.43 27.48
N SER A 79 26.55 6.64 27.11
CA SER A 79 25.88 7.43 26.09
C SER A 79 26.79 7.89 24.96
N LEU A 80 26.24 7.90 23.75
CA LEU A 80 26.76 8.63 22.60
C LEU A 80 25.76 9.71 22.21
N ASP A 81 26.17 10.96 22.25
CA ASP A 81 25.32 12.11 21.96
C ASP A 81 25.81 12.87 20.72
N LEU A 82 25.05 12.84 19.63
CA LEU A 82 25.29 13.66 18.45
C LEU A 82 24.70 15.05 18.71
N SER A 83 25.51 15.93 19.28
CA SER A 83 25.10 17.31 19.56
C SER A 83 24.88 18.11 18.26
N GLY A 84 23.87 18.98 18.22
CA GLY A 84 23.57 19.81 17.05
C GLY A 84 23.20 19.02 15.79
N SER A 85 23.59 19.52 14.60
CA SER A 85 23.33 18.92 13.29
C SER A 85 24.60 18.26 12.74
N ASN A 86 25.05 17.19 13.40
CA ASN A 86 26.26 16.46 13.03
C ASN A 86 25.92 15.14 12.31
N THR A 87 26.91 14.59 11.60
CA THR A 87 26.74 13.29 10.92
C THR A 87 27.67 12.26 11.52
N LEU A 88 27.12 11.11 11.92
CA LEU A 88 27.88 9.90 12.23
C LEU A 88 27.80 8.95 11.04
N THR A 89 28.94 8.51 10.51
CA THR A 89 29.00 7.47 9.49
C THR A 89 29.63 6.22 10.07
N VAL A 90 28.86 5.13 10.11
CA VAL A 90 29.30 3.81 10.54
C VAL A 90 29.39 2.92 9.32
N GLY A 91 30.61 2.50 8.96
CA GLY A 91 30.84 1.71 7.75
C GLY A 91 30.16 0.35 7.78
N ASN A 92 30.01 -0.23 8.98
CA ASN A 92 29.48 -1.56 9.23
C ASN A 92 28.36 -1.49 10.27
N ASN A 93 28.61 -1.97 11.50
CA ASN A 93 27.59 -2.17 12.52
C ASN A 93 27.55 -1.05 13.55
N LEU A 94 26.35 -0.57 13.87
CA LEU A 94 26.06 0.22 15.05
C LEU A 94 25.30 -0.65 16.05
N THR A 95 25.85 -0.80 17.26
CA THR A 95 25.25 -1.56 18.36
C THR A 95 24.94 -0.65 19.54
N ILE A 96 23.69 -0.66 19.97
CA ILE A 96 23.20 0.01 21.19
C ILE A 96 22.90 -1.09 22.20
N GLU A 97 23.80 -1.32 23.15
CA GLU A 97 23.58 -2.35 24.18
C GLU A 97 22.42 -1.99 25.11
N SER A 98 21.87 -3.00 25.78
CA SER A 98 20.82 -2.82 26.78
C SER A 98 21.21 -1.77 27.83
N GLY A 99 20.31 -0.82 28.11
CA GLY A 99 20.57 0.25 29.08
C GLY A 99 21.60 1.30 28.65
N SER A 100 22.11 1.26 27.41
CA SER A 100 22.89 2.36 26.83
C SER A 100 21.99 3.38 26.12
N THR A 101 22.52 4.55 25.77
CA THR A 101 21.77 5.61 25.07
C THR A 101 22.51 6.16 23.86
N LEU A 102 21.84 6.16 22.71
CA LEU A 102 22.21 6.94 21.54
C LEU A 102 21.25 8.12 21.41
N SER A 103 21.76 9.34 21.41
CA SER A 103 20.97 10.54 21.19
C SER A 103 21.37 11.21 19.87
N ALA A 104 20.40 11.44 18.99
CA ALA A 104 20.59 12.25 17.80
C ALA A 104 20.01 13.66 18.07
N GLY A 105 20.86 14.69 18.05
CA GLY A 105 20.41 16.07 18.15
C GLY A 105 19.59 16.53 16.94
N SER A 106 19.01 17.72 17.02
CA SER A 106 18.26 18.31 15.89
C SER A 106 19.18 18.50 14.67
N GLY A 107 18.77 17.92 13.56
CA GLY A 107 19.45 17.90 12.27
C GLY A 107 20.55 16.83 12.18
N SER A 108 20.73 16.00 13.20
CA SER A 108 21.79 14.97 13.18
C SER A 108 21.42 13.79 12.30
N ASN A 109 22.37 13.36 11.48
CA ASN A 109 22.19 12.23 10.56
C ASN A 109 23.09 11.06 10.96
N ILE A 110 22.63 9.84 10.71
CA ILE A 110 23.40 8.63 10.94
C ILE A 110 23.39 7.80 9.64
N ASN A 111 24.56 7.50 9.11
CA ASN A 111 24.71 6.64 7.95
C ASN A 111 25.18 5.26 8.41
N ILE A 112 24.48 4.21 7.98
CA ILE A 112 24.72 2.82 8.35
C ILE A 112 25.05 2.02 7.09
N GLY A 113 26.26 1.45 7.05
CA GLY A 113 26.71 0.62 5.93
C GLY A 113 26.42 -0.87 6.08
N TYR A 114 26.02 -1.37 7.26
CA TYR A 114 25.59 -2.75 7.43
C TYR A 114 24.43 -2.93 8.42
N GLN A 115 24.67 -3.11 9.72
CA GLN A 115 23.61 -3.40 10.69
C GLN A 115 23.35 -2.25 11.67
N TRP A 116 22.08 -2.01 11.94
CA TRP A 116 21.60 -1.31 13.12
C TRP A 116 21.11 -2.35 14.14
N ILE A 117 21.78 -2.43 15.29
CA ILE A 117 21.51 -3.43 16.33
C ILE A 117 21.11 -2.68 17.61
N ASP A 118 19.85 -2.79 18.02
CA ASP A 118 19.36 -2.24 19.29
C ASP A 118 18.97 -3.39 20.23
N ASP A 119 19.83 -3.68 21.20
CA ASP A 119 19.69 -4.78 22.16
C ASP A 119 19.01 -4.34 23.47
N GLY A 120 17.99 -3.49 23.33
CA GLY A 120 17.24 -2.94 24.46
C GLY A 120 17.84 -1.65 25.01
N GLY A 121 18.64 -0.94 24.20
CA GLY A 121 19.10 0.39 24.51
C GLY A 121 18.03 1.46 24.25
N THR A 122 18.40 2.72 24.43
CA THR A 122 17.56 3.88 24.15
C THR A 122 18.11 4.64 22.95
N PHE A 123 17.32 4.76 21.88
CA PHE A 123 17.61 5.67 20.79
C PHE A 123 16.67 6.88 20.88
N ASN A 124 17.22 8.05 21.23
CA ASN A 124 16.52 9.32 21.21
C ASN A 124 16.66 9.91 19.80
N ALA A 125 15.72 9.56 18.92
CA ALA A 125 15.68 10.09 17.58
C ALA A 125 15.41 11.61 17.60
N GLY A 126 16.37 12.41 17.13
CA GLY A 126 16.16 13.82 16.76
C GLY A 126 15.29 13.95 15.51
N ASP A 127 15.30 15.11 14.86
CA ASP A 127 14.52 15.33 13.63
C ASP A 127 15.27 14.97 12.32
N GLY A 128 16.52 14.50 12.43
CA GLY A 128 17.34 14.11 11.28
C GLY A 128 17.01 12.71 10.71
N THR A 129 17.94 12.16 9.93
CA THR A 129 17.70 10.94 9.13
C THR A 129 18.71 9.85 9.44
N VAL A 130 18.21 8.62 9.61
CA VAL A 130 19.04 7.42 9.53
C VAL A 130 19.03 6.91 8.09
N THR A 131 20.19 6.83 7.47
CA THR A 131 20.36 6.40 6.08
C THR A 131 21.03 5.04 6.04
N PHE A 132 20.37 4.07 5.42
CA PHE A 132 20.95 2.78 5.06
C PHE A 132 21.42 2.84 3.61
N ASN A 133 22.73 2.82 3.39
CA ASN A 133 23.33 3.15 2.08
C ASN A 133 24.40 2.15 1.61
N SER A 134 24.39 0.92 2.12
CA SER A 134 25.29 -0.12 1.65
C SER A 134 25.10 -0.42 0.16
N GLN A 135 26.18 -0.33 -0.61
CA GLN A 135 26.19 -0.70 -2.03
C GLN A 135 26.64 -2.16 -2.25
N SER A 136 27.04 -2.85 -1.19
CA SER A 136 27.70 -4.17 -1.27
C SER A 136 26.96 -5.27 -0.51
N TYR A 137 26.08 -4.89 0.42
CA TYR A 137 25.40 -5.83 1.29
C TYR A 137 23.96 -5.40 1.56
N TYR A 138 23.17 -6.35 2.03
CA TYR A 138 21.91 -6.06 2.71
C TYR A 138 22.20 -5.30 4.00
N CYS A 139 21.37 -4.30 4.32
CA CYS A 139 21.36 -3.71 5.65
C CYS A 139 20.28 -4.36 6.51
N TYR A 140 20.49 -4.34 7.82
CA TYR A 140 19.56 -4.95 8.77
C TYR A 140 19.20 -3.96 9.89
N ILE A 141 17.94 -3.96 10.31
CA ILE A 141 17.49 -3.42 11.59
C ILE A 141 17.13 -4.61 12.48
N THR A 142 17.94 -4.86 13.50
CA THR A 142 17.88 -6.05 14.33
C THR A 142 18.19 -5.72 15.80
N GLY A 143 18.39 -6.76 16.59
CA GLY A 143 18.62 -6.71 18.03
C GLY A 143 17.43 -7.25 18.82
N THR A 144 17.58 -7.29 20.14
CA THR A 144 16.56 -7.83 21.05
C THR A 144 15.41 -6.85 21.34
N LYS A 145 15.53 -5.58 20.93
CA LYS A 145 14.45 -4.60 21.10
C LYS A 145 13.34 -4.80 20.07
N LEU A 146 12.15 -5.15 20.57
CA LEU A 146 10.99 -5.50 19.75
C LEU A 146 10.36 -4.32 18.98
N ASN A 147 10.49 -3.10 19.48
CA ASN A 147 9.88 -1.92 18.87
C ASN A 147 10.96 -0.86 18.66
N GLN A 148 11.19 -0.51 17.41
CA GLN A 148 12.18 0.51 17.06
C GLN A 148 11.50 1.75 16.49
N THR A 149 12.02 2.91 16.90
CA THR A 149 11.51 4.21 16.47
C THR A 149 12.65 5.02 15.87
N PHE A 150 12.43 5.53 14.67
CA PHE A 150 13.29 6.50 14.02
C PHE A 150 12.49 7.77 13.74
N ASN A 151 13.16 8.86 13.41
CA ASN A 151 12.46 10.01 12.85
C ASN A 151 12.26 9.85 11.36
N ASN A 152 13.33 9.97 10.57
CA ASN A 152 13.28 9.63 9.14
C ASN A 152 14.19 8.43 8.84
N ILE A 153 13.79 7.62 7.86
CA ILE A 153 14.67 6.63 7.24
C ILE A 153 14.83 6.96 5.76
N THR A 154 16.07 6.90 5.28
CA THR A 154 16.37 6.82 3.86
C THR A 154 16.99 5.46 3.53
N VAL A 155 16.45 4.79 2.53
CA VAL A 155 16.98 3.55 1.95
C VAL A 155 17.64 3.90 0.62
N ALA A 156 18.96 3.73 0.53
CA ALA A 156 19.79 4.14 -0.61
C ALA A 156 20.83 3.07 -0.98
N MET A 157 20.40 1.82 -1.13
CA MET A 157 21.28 0.63 -1.19
C MET A 157 21.56 0.05 -2.58
N GLY A 158 21.25 0.81 -3.63
CA GLY A 158 21.43 0.35 -5.00
C GLY A 158 20.67 -0.97 -5.22
N THR A 159 21.42 -2.06 -5.36
CA THR A 159 20.93 -3.41 -5.69
C THR A 159 20.52 -4.27 -4.51
N HIS A 160 20.68 -3.78 -3.27
CA HIS A 160 20.47 -4.54 -2.04
C HIS A 160 19.22 -4.06 -1.28
N ALA A 161 18.89 -4.76 -0.19
CA ALA A 161 17.72 -4.47 0.60
C ALA A 161 18.01 -4.03 2.04
N LEU A 162 17.04 -3.31 2.61
CA LEU A 162 16.92 -3.13 4.06
C LEU A 162 16.04 -4.25 4.57
N ASP A 163 16.47 -4.93 5.62
CA ASP A 163 15.70 -5.97 6.28
C ASP A 163 15.44 -5.61 7.74
N ALA A 164 14.17 -5.40 8.06
CA ALA A 164 13.63 -5.18 9.39
C ALA A 164 12.55 -6.21 9.73
N SER A 165 12.47 -7.35 9.02
CA SER A 165 11.39 -8.34 9.17
C SER A 165 11.43 -9.10 10.49
N GLY A 166 12.55 -9.05 11.21
CA GLY A 166 12.67 -9.60 12.56
C GLY A 166 11.92 -8.80 13.64
N LEU A 167 11.44 -7.59 13.32
CA LEU A 167 10.78 -6.70 14.28
C LEU A 167 9.25 -6.85 14.25
N PRO A 168 8.58 -6.89 15.42
CA PRO A 168 7.14 -6.71 15.48
C PRO A 168 6.67 -5.35 14.97
N THR A 169 7.32 -4.26 15.42
CA THR A 169 6.94 -2.91 14.99
C THR A 169 8.14 -2.01 14.67
N LEU A 170 7.98 -1.23 13.60
CA LEU A 170 8.88 -0.16 13.19
C LEU A 170 8.07 1.13 13.05
N THR A 171 8.46 2.18 13.78
CA THR A 171 7.78 3.48 13.75
C THR A 171 8.71 4.56 13.23
N LEU A 172 8.23 5.35 12.27
CA LEU A 172 8.87 6.58 11.82
C LEU A 172 8.03 7.78 12.23
N ASN A 173 8.59 8.67 13.04
CA ASN A 173 7.94 9.92 13.41
C ASN A 173 7.85 10.92 12.23
N GLY A 174 8.74 10.76 11.27
CA GLY A 174 8.83 11.53 10.04
C GLY A 174 8.52 10.68 8.82
N SER A 175 9.36 10.82 7.80
CA SER A 175 9.14 10.28 6.46
C SER A 175 10.02 9.07 6.17
N LEU A 176 9.58 8.28 5.20
CA LEU A 176 10.33 7.18 4.58
C LEU A 176 10.68 7.56 3.14
N LEU A 177 11.97 7.53 2.81
CA LEU A 177 12.46 7.81 1.47
C LEU A 177 13.21 6.62 0.89
N PHE A 178 12.84 6.20 -0.32
CA PHE A 178 13.57 5.24 -1.12
C PHE A 178 14.25 5.91 -2.30
N LYS A 179 15.55 5.71 -2.37
CA LYS A 179 16.38 6.05 -3.53
C LYS A 179 16.66 4.76 -4.27
N GLY A 180 15.95 4.54 -5.38
CA GLY A 180 16.15 3.37 -6.21
C GLY A 180 17.52 3.38 -6.88
N SER A 181 17.95 2.22 -7.39
CA SER A 181 19.18 2.12 -8.18
C SER A 181 18.97 2.70 -9.57
N PRO A 182 19.95 3.44 -10.12
CA PRO A 182 19.94 3.80 -11.55
C PRO A 182 20.20 2.60 -12.47
N ALA A 183 20.73 1.48 -11.94
CA ALA A 183 21.06 0.29 -12.74
C ALA A 183 19.91 -0.74 -12.71
N SER A 184 19.57 -1.25 -13.90
CA SER A 184 18.37 -2.05 -14.21
C SER A 184 18.33 -3.49 -13.67
N ALA A 185 19.46 -4.05 -13.22
CA ALA A 185 19.55 -5.49 -13.03
C ALA A 185 19.14 -5.99 -11.64
N ASN A 186 19.34 -5.19 -10.59
CA ASN A 186 19.06 -5.63 -9.22
C ASN A 186 18.42 -4.48 -8.46
N LYS A 187 17.31 -4.80 -7.82
CA LYS A 187 16.31 -3.82 -7.46
C LYS A 187 16.40 -3.56 -5.97
N GLY A 188 16.48 -2.28 -5.58
CA GLY A 188 16.54 -1.88 -4.17
C GLY A 188 15.22 -2.15 -3.48
N SER A 189 15.29 -2.51 -2.20
CA SER A 189 14.35 -3.46 -1.66
C SER A 189 14.16 -3.23 -0.15
N PHE A 190 12.94 -3.34 0.41
CA PHE A 190 12.72 -3.28 1.87
C PHE A 190 11.84 -4.41 2.44
N PHE A 191 12.43 -5.31 3.22
CA PHE A 191 11.68 -6.23 4.09
C PHE A 191 11.43 -5.50 5.41
N THR A 192 10.17 -5.40 5.85
CA THR A 192 9.84 -4.59 7.03
C THR A 192 9.29 -5.44 8.15
N SER A 193 9.16 -4.83 9.33
CA SER A 193 8.45 -5.37 10.48
C SER A 193 7.02 -5.79 10.13
N THR A 194 6.41 -6.64 10.95
CA THR A 194 5.00 -7.05 10.81
C THR A 194 4.07 -5.84 10.64
N THR A 195 4.25 -4.82 11.48
CA THR A 195 3.57 -3.54 11.37
C THR A 195 4.59 -2.43 11.21
N MET A 196 4.40 -1.58 10.20
CA MET A 196 5.18 -0.36 10.03
C MET A 196 4.27 0.86 10.09
N THR A 197 4.69 1.91 10.79
CA THR A 197 3.98 3.19 10.83
C THR A 197 4.90 4.32 10.37
N VAL A 198 4.47 5.07 9.35
CA VAL A 198 5.14 6.28 8.87
C VAL A 198 4.20 7.45 9.10
N LYS A 199 4.52 8.33 10.05
CA LYS A 199 3.61 9.44 10.42
C LYS A 199 3.53 10.54 9.37
N LYS A 200 4.55 10.67 8.50
CA LYS A 200 4.56 11.61 7.37
C LYS A 200 4.58 10.86 6.04
N ASP A 201 5.39 11.31 5.09
CA ASP A 201 5.32 10.87 3.70
C ASP A 201 6.10 9.56 3.47
N VAL A 202 5.60 8.74 2.55
CA VAL A 202 6.33 7.63 1.93
C VAL A 202 6.65 8.04 0.50
N THR A 203 7.93 8.14 0.15
CA THR A 203 8.38 8.61 -1.16
C THR A 203 9.36 7.62 -1.80
N PHE A 204 9.13 7.35 -3.07
CA PHE A 204 10.03 6.64 -3.98
C PHE A 204 10.51 7.63 -5.03
N GLU A 205 11.77 8.05 -4.96
CA GLU A 205 12.26 9.25 -5.67
C GLU A 205 12.54 9.01 -7.16
N SER A 206 13.26 7.93 -7.50
CA SER A 206 13.56 7.49 -8.87
C SER A 206 14.30 6.13 -8.85
N GLY A 207 14.46 5.47 -10.00
CA GLY A 207 15.22 4.22 -10.13
C GLY A 207 14.38 2.94 -10.08
N TYR A 208 15.06 1.79 -10.19
CA TYR A 208 14.42 0.47 -10.10
C TYR A 208 14.24 0.07 -8.64
N LEU A 209 13.00 -0.26 -8.28
CA LEU A 209 12.65 -0.84 -6.98
C LEU A 209 12.18 -2.27 -7.17
N GLY A 210 12.70 -3.15 -6.32
CA GLY A 210 12.34 -4.55 -6.29
C GLY A 210 11.14 -4.64 -5.40
N GLY A 211 10.06 -5.28 -5.86
CA GLY A 211 8.82 -5.39 -5.11
C GLY A 211 9.12 -5.88 -3.70
N MET A 212 9.10 -4.98 -2.73
CA MET A 212 9.61 -5.24 -1.39
C MET A 212 9.06 -4.23 -0.42
N PHE A 213 7.89 -4.61 0.08
CA PHE A 213 7.43 -4.36 1.42
C PHE A 213 6.86 -5.70 1.86
N THR A 214 7.40 -6.28 2.93
CA THR A 214 6.74 -7.39 3.64
C THR A 214 6.21 -6.98 5.03
N PRO A 215 5.67 -5.76 5.25
CA PRO A 215 4.78 -5.57 6.38
C PRO A 215 3.47 -6.27 6.09
N MET A 216 2.93 -6.94 7.09
CA MET A 216 1.52 -7.30 7.06
C MET A 216 0.65 -6.03 6.97
N THR A 217 1.08 -4.91 7.55
CA THR A 217 0.39 -3.62 7.43
C THR A 217 1.33 -2.41 7.51
N LEU A 218 1.23 -1.52 6.52
CA LEU A 218 1.93 -0.22 6.46
C LEU A 218 0.92 0.92 6.69
N TYR A 219 1.08 1.63 7.80
CA TYR A 219 0.31 2.85 8.09
C TYR A 219 1.05 4.07 7.56
N VAL A 220 0.35 4.90 6.79
CA VAL A 220 0.87 6.13 6.20
C VAL A 220 0.03 7.30 6.69
N GLY A 221 0.66 8.23 7.42
CA GLY A 221 0.04 9.44 7.95
C GLY A 221 0.14 10.66 7.03
N GLY A 222 1.08 10.65 6.08
CA GLY A 222 1.28 11.71 5.07
C GLY A 222 0.98 11.26 3.64
N ASN A 223 1.68 11.82 2.66
CA ASN A 223 1.48 11.50 1.25
C ASN A 223 2.21 10.22 0.84
N TRP A 224 1.69 9.60 -0.20
CA TRP A 224 2.36 8.55 -0.93
C TRP A 224 2.79 9.06 -2.30
N THR A 225 4.09 9.01 -2.59
CA THR A 225 4.61 9.43 -3.89
C THR A 225 5.49 8.34 -4.48
N ASN A 226 5.11 7.80 -5.64
CA ASN A 226 5.94 6.84 -6.38
C ASN A 226 6.40 7.39 -7.74
N ASN A 227 7.64 7.90 -7.78
CA ASN A 227 8.30 8.43 -8.97
C ASN A 227 9.36 7.46 -9.55
N ALA A 228 9.35 6.19 -9.14
CA ALA A 228 10.32 5.21 -9.60
C ALA A 228 10.17 4.90 -11.11
N THR A 229 11.27 4.61 -11.80
CA THR A 229 11.35 4.70 -13.27
C THR A 229 11.76 3.39 -13.97
N GLY A 230 11.46 2.21 -13.41
CA GLY A 230 12.07 0.96 -13.87
C GLY A 230 11.16 -0.28 -13.99
N GLY A 231 11.20 -0.89 -15.20
CA GLY A 231 11.25 -2.33 -15.52
C GLY A 231 10.10 -3.30 -15.25
N GLU A 232 9.51 -3.34 -14.05
CA GLU A 232 8.52 -4.35 -13.69
C GLU A 232 7.41 -3.74 -12.85
N ARG A 233 6.24 -4.41 -12.81
CA ARG A 233 5.09 -3.98 -12.01
C ARG A 233 5.59 -3.74 -10.60
N GLN A 234 5.79 -2.47 -10.24
CA GLN A 234 6.14 -2.05 -8.90
C GLN A 234 4.92 -2.22 -8.04
N ALA A 235 4.65 -3.47 -7.75
CA ALA A 235 3.59 -3.90 -6.92
C ALA A 235 4.18 -4.10 -5.53
N PHE A 236 3.40 -3.71 -4.54
CA PHE A 236 3.36 -4.39 -3.26
C PHE A 236 2.81 -5.82 -3.51
N ASN A 237 3.48 -6.60 -4.37
CA ASN A 237 3.20 -8.02 -4.61
C ASN A 237 4.40 -8.76 -4.04
N THR A 238 4.17 -9.50 -2.97
CA THR A 238 4.90 -10.74 -2.70
C THR A 238 4.50 -11.74 -3.79
N TYR A 239 5.13 -11.65 -4.97
CA TYR A 239 5.07 -12.76 -5.93
C TYR A 239 6.09 -13.83 -5.50
N ASP A 240 6.01 -14.28 -4.26
CA ASP A 240 6.65 -15.51 -3.86
C ASP A 240 5.55 -16.59 -3.87
N ALA A 241 5.73 -17.59 -4.73
CA ALA A 241 4.68 -18.48 -5.25
C ALA A 241 4.04 -19.43 -4.20
N GLY A 242 4.15 -19.13 -2.90
CA GLY A 242 3.56 -19.87 -1.81
C GLY A 242 3.25 -19.06 -0.55
N MET A 243 3.52 -17.75 -0.51
CA MET A 243 3.25 -16.90 0.65
C MET A 243 2.45 -15.66 0.25
N TRP A 244 1.15 -15.87 0.01
CA TRP A 244 0.17 -14.80 -0.20
C TRP A 244 -0.09 -14.05 1.11
N THR A 245 0.90 -13.34 1.65
CA THR A 245 0.67 -12.44 2.78
C THR A 245 -0.05 -11.20 2.28
N ARG A 246 -1.16 -10.87 2.95
CA ARG A 246 -2.04 -9.74 2.60
C ARG A 246 -1.42 -8.43 3.03
N ASP A 247 -0.41 -7.98 2.31
CA ASP A 247 0.24 -6.71 2.59
C ASP A 247 -0.76 -5.57 2.33
N LYS A 248 -0.94 -4.69 3.30
CA LYS A 248 -2.01 -3.69 3.27
C LYS A 248 -1.46 -2.31 3.58
N VAL A 249 -1.79 -1.33 2.74
CA VAL A 249 -1.48 0.08 3.00
C VAL A 249 -2.70 0.74 3.63
N VAL A 250 -2.52 1.36 4.79
CA VAL A 250 -3.56 2.08 5.52
C VAL A 250 -3.21 3.56 5.51
N PHE A 251 -4.02 4.37 4.84
CA PHE A 251 -3.93 5.82 4.89
C PHE A 251 -4.72 6.32 6.10
N ASN A 252 -4.00 6.70 7.17
CA ASN A 252 -4.58 7.06 8.47
C ASN A 252 -4.19 8.48 8.94
N GLY A 253 -3.79 9.35 8.01
CA GLY A 253 -3.48 10.74 8.32
C GLY A 253 -4.71 11.51 8.80
N THR A 254 -4.49 12.55 9.61
CA THR A 254 -5.56 13.47 10.05
C THR A 254 -5.77 14.66 9.12
N SER A 255 -4.86 14.85 8.16
CA SER A 255 -4.92 15.87 7.12
C SER A 255 -5.18 15.21 5.76
N PRO A 256 -5.58 15.97 4.73
CA PRO A 256 -5.71 15.43 3.38
C PRO A 256 -4.41 14.77 2.92
N GLN A 257 -4.52 13.56 2.37
CA GLN A 257 -3.39 12.79 1.83
C GLN A 257 -3.51 12.65 0.32
N THR A 258 -2.39 12.41 -0.34
CA THR A 258 -2.36 12.13 -1.79
C THR A 258 -1.66 10.81 -2.09
N ILE A 259 -2.14 10.12 -3.13
CA ILE A 259 -1.46 9.02 -3.82
C ILE A 259 -1.00 9.57 -5.16
N ASN A 260 0.30 9.79 -5.32
CA ASN A 260 0.85 10.49 -6.47
C ASN A 260 2.06 9.76 -7.07
N GLY A 261 2.49 10.23 -8.23
CA GLY A 261 3.56 9.64 -9.03
C GLY A 261 3.05 8.67 -10.09
N ASN A 262 3.88 8.42 -11.12
CA ASN A 262 3.54 7.56 -12.25
C ASN A 262 4.72 6.62 -12.51
N PRO A 263 4.73 5.40 -11.93
CA PRO A 263 5.82 4.49 -12.16
C PRO A 263 5.90 4.16 -13.65
N ARG A 264 7.01 4.52 -14.29
CA ARG A 264 7.25 4.22 -15.69
C ARG A 264 7.89 2.84 -15.76
N ILE A 265 7.27 1.91 -16.47
CA ILE A 265 7.86 0.61 -16.79
C ILE A 265 8.55 0.71 -18.15
N ASP A 266 9.76 0.16 -18.24
CA ASP A 266 10.50 0.07 -19.50
C ASP A 266 9.78 -0.84 -20.50
N GLY A 267 9.78 -0.44 -21.77
CA GLY A 267 9.04 -1.13 -22.83
C GLY A 267 7.81 -0.39 -23.34
N GLY A 268 7.56 0.84 -22.88
CA GLY A 268 6.54 1.74 -23.44
C GLY A 268 5.12 1.55 -22.90
N SER A 269 4.88 0.52 -22.09
CA SER A 269 3.61 0.31 -21.39
C SER A 269 3.59 1.03 -20.05
N VAL A 270 2.72 2.04 -19.90
CA VAL A 270 2.50 2.74 -18.63
C VAL A 270 1.63 1.86 -17.74
N TYR A 271 2.25 1.11 -16.83
CA TYR A 271 1.53 0.45 -15.74
C TYR A 271 1.47 1.43 -14.58
N GLY A 272 0.26 1.80 -14.16
CA GLY A 272 0.09 2.71 -13.03
C GLY A 272 0.42 2.08 -11.68
N GLN A 273 0.00 2.71 -10.60
CA GLN A 273 0.34 2.25 -9.24
C GLN A 273 -0.39 0.97 -8.88
N ASN A 274 0.27 0.06 -8.16
CA ASN A 274 -0.29 -1.23 -7.79
C ASN A 274 -0.14 -1.49 -6.29
N PHE A 275 -1.27 -1.70 -5.64
CA PHE A 275 -1.39 -2.07 -4.24
C PHE A 275 -2.03 -3.46 -4.15
N GLN A 276 -1.65 -4.25 -3.14
CA GLN A 276 -2.39 -5.47 -2.81
C GLN A 276 -3.73 -5.07 -2.18
N GLY A 277 -3.73 -4.50 -0.97
CA GLY A 277 -4.92 -3.90 -0.35
C GLY A 277 -4.72 -2.44 0.05
N ILE A 278 -5.80 -1.65 0.02
CA ILE A 278 -5.83 -0.28 0.53
C ILE A 278 -6.91 -0.15 1.59
N THR A 279 -6.60 0.50 2.70
CA THR A 279 -7.61 1.08 3.59
C THR A 279 -7.46 2.58 3.72
N ILE A 280 -8.58 3.25 3.57
CA ILE A 280 -8.74 4.67 3.85
C ILE A 280 -9.35 4.77 5.25
N ASP A 281 -8.51 5.10 6.21
CA ASP A 281 -8.86 5.42 7.59
C ASP A 281 -8.51 6.89 7.90
N ASN A 282 -8.67 7.75 6.91
CA ASN A 282 -8.42 9.18 7.00
C ASN A 282 -9.78 9.89 7.17
N PRO A 283 -10.00 10.69 8.23
CA PRO A 283 -11.30 11.32 8.47
C PRO A 283 -11.63 12.44 7.46
N THR A 284 -10.67 12.83 6.62
CA THR A 284 -10.81 13.85 5.58
C THR A 284 -10.90 13.22 4.20
N THR A 285 -9.83 13.30 3.40
CA THR A 285 -9.80 12.84 2.01
C THR A 285 -8.44 12.24 1.67
N VAL A 286 -8.45 11.17 0.89
CA VAL A 286 -7.28 10.67 0.16
C VAL A 286 -7.51 10.92 -1.31
N THR A 287 -6.60 11.65 -1.95
CA THR A 287 -6.72 12.01 -3.36
C THR A 287 -5.71 11.26 -4.22
N VAL A 288 -6.18 10.50 -5.21
CA VAL A 288 -5.32 9.95 -6.26
C VAL A 288 -4.98 11.09 -7.21
N GLY A 289 -3.70 11.45 -7.26
CA GLY A 289 -3.19 12.62 -7.98
C GLY A 289 -3.15 12.45 -9.50
N ASN A 290 -3.09 13.59 -10.20
CA ASN A 290 -3.08 13.67 -11.66
C ASN A 290 -1.85 13.02 -12.34
N ALA A 291 -0.86 12.52 -11.61
CA ALA A 291 0.20 11.72 -12.24
C ALA A 291 -0.24 10.27 -12.45
N VAL A 292 -1.13 9.74 -11.60
CA VAL A 292 -1.52 8.32 -11.57
C VAL A 292 -2.45 7.98 -12.73
N THR A 293 -1.94 7.33 -13.77
CA THR A 293 -2.73 6.99 -14.97
C THR A 293 -3.67 5.80 -14.74
N ASN A 294 -3.19 4.82 -13.98
CA ASN A 294 -3.95 3.65 -13.56
C ASN A 294 -3.68 3.42 -12.07
N LEU A 295 -4.70 3.05 -11.31
CA LEU A 295 -4.55 2.56 -9.93
C LEU A 295 -5.10 1.15 -9.89
N PHE A 296 -4.24 0.19 -9.54
CA PHE A 296 -4.55 -1.22 -9.39
C PHE A 296 -4.58 -1.57 -7.91
N ILE A 297 -5.65 -2.22 -7.47
CA ILE A 297 -5.80 -2.76 -6.12
C ILE A 297 -6.17 -4.23 -6.32
N ASN A 298 -5.28 -5.16 -5.95
CA ASN A 298 -5.46 -6.59 -6.27
C ASN A 298 -6.29 -7.36 -5.25
N ASP A 299 -6.62 -6.73 -4.12
CA ASP A 299 -7.43 -7.29 -3.06
C ASP A 299 -8.58 -6.32 -2.74
N ASN A 300 -8.66 -5.82 -1.51
CA ASN A 300 -9.73 -4.94 -1.05
C ASN A 300 -9.31 -3.46 -1.02
N LEU A 301 -10.21 -2.61 -1.56
CA LEU A 301 -10.30 -1.21 -1.20
C LEU A 301 -11.36 -1.05 -0.10
N THR A 302 -10.91 -0.73 1.12
CA THR A 302 -11.81 -0.43 2.24
C THR A 302 -11.78 1.05 2.55
N ILE A 303 -12.94 1.70 2.62
CA ILE A 303 -13.07 3.09 3.07
C ILE A 303 -13.83 3.06 4.40
N LEU A 304 -13.11 3.28 5.50
CA LEU A 304 -13.66 3.26 6.86
C LEU A 304 -14.19 4.64 7.27
N GLN A 305 -13.50 5.70 6.87
CA GLN A 305 -13.87 7.08 7.12
C GLN A 305 -13.37 7.99 5.97
N GLY A 306 -13.93 9.20 5.89
CA GLY A 306 -13.59 10.19 4.86
C GLY A 306 -13.96 9.75 3.44
N ALA A 307 -13.14 10.14 2.47
CA ALA A 307 -13.38 9.82 1.06
C ALA A 307 -12.11 9.48 0.29
N LEU A 308 -12.24 8.59 -0.71
CA LEU A 308 -11.26 8.44 -1.79
C LEU A 308 -11.72 9.27 -2.98
N ILE A 309 -10.88 10.20 -3.43
CA ILE A 309 -11.13 11.05 -4.60
C ILE A 309 -10.12 10.71 -5.69
N TYR A 310 -10.57 10.23 -6.84
CA TYR A 310 -9.70 10.10 -8.01
C TYR A 310 -9.69 11.42 -8.77
N ALA A 311 -8.67 12.25 -8.53
CA ALA A 311 -8.54 13.54 -9.19
C ALA A 311 -7.99 13.37 -10.62
N GLY A 312 -8.56 14.13 -11.55
CA GLY A 312 -8.15 14.10 -12.94
C GLY A 312 -9.11 14.87 -13.83
N THR A 313 -8.58 15.62 -14.79
CA THR A 313 -9.35 16.16 -15.92
C THR A 313 -9.29 15.23 -17.13
N THR A 314 -8.33 14.32 -17.17
CA THR A 314 -8.18 13.27 -18.19
C THR A 314 -8.71 11.95 -17.65
N THR A 315 -9.49 11.21 -18.44
CA THR A 315 -9.99 9.88 -18.06
C THR A 315 -8.84 8.93 -17.73
N ARG A 316 -8.82 8.43 -16.51
CA ARG A 316 -7.88 7.40 -15.99
C ARG A 316 -8.66 6.18 -15.54
N ASN A 317 -7.95 5.16 -15.06
CA ASN A 317 -8.60 3.92 -14.63
C ASN A 317 -8.27 3.59 -13.16
N LEU A 318 -9.31 3.20 -12.42
CA LEU A 318 -9.24 2.49 -11.16
C LEU A 318 -9.65 1.04 -11.41
N PHE A 319 -8.78 0.10 -11.08
CA PHE A 319 -9.05 -1.33 -11.16
C PHE A 319 -9.03 -1.92 -9.76
N LEU A 320 -10.16 -2.49 -9.34
CA LEU A 320 -10.29 -3.25 -8.10
C LEU A 320 -10.41 -4.71 -8.51
N TYR A 321 -9.35 -5.50 -8.39
CA TYR A 321 -9.38 -6.91 -8.75
C TYR A 321 -9.65 -7.77 -7.52
N GLN A 322 -10.38 -8.85 -7.74
CA GLN A 322 -10.53 -9.89 -6.75
C GLN A 322 -9.43 -10.92 -6.95
N ARG A 323 -8.60 -11.12 -5.94
CA ARG A 323 -7.66 -12.24 -5.92
C ARG A 323 -7.97 -13.20 -4.78
N ASP A 324 -8.00 -12.66 -3.55
CA ASP A 324 -8.02 -13.48 -2.34
C ASP A 324 -9.13 -13.09 -1.34
N SER A 325 -9.62 -11.85 -1.36
CA SER A 325 -10.79 -11.41 -0.58
C SER A 325 -12.10 -11.72 -1.30
N PRO A 326 -13.19 -12.10 -0.60
CA PRO A 326 -14.53 -12.12 -1.19
C PRO A 326 -14.99 -10.71 -1.64
N GLU A 327 -14.54 -9.67 -0.95
CA GLU A 327 -14.98 -8.29 -1.10
C GLU A 327 -13.84 -7.44 -1.72
N CYS A 328 -14.06 -6.79 -2.86
CA CYS A 328 -13.10 -5.88 -3.51
C CYS A 328 -13.29 -4.41 -3.11
N LEU A 329 -14.52 -4.04 -2.76
CA LEU A 329 -14.86 -2.69 -2.31
C LEU A 329 -15.69 -2.78 -1.04
N VAL A 330 -15.23 -2.09 0.00
CA VAL A 330 -15.94 -2.00 1.28
C VAL A 330 -16.17 -0.53 1.62
N LEU A 331 -17.44 -0.14 1.77
CA LEU A 331 -17.86 1.22 2.09
C LEU A 331 -18.60 1.26 3.44
N SER A 332 -18.08 2.06 4.37
CA SER A 332 -18.66 2.29 5.69
C SER A 332 -19.58 3.52 5.72
N PRO A 333 -20.45 3.67 6.74
CA PRO A 333 -21.27 4.87 6.92
C PRO A 333 -20.44 6.16 6.93
N GLY A 334 -20.96 7.21 6.27
CA GLY A 334 -20.27 8.51 6.18
C GLY A 334 -19.11 8.58 5.17
N THR A 335 -18.86 7.51 4.41
CA THR A 335 -17.76 7.45 3.44
C THR A 335 -18.17 7.74 2.00
N ALA A 336 -17.20 8.08 1.15
CA ALA A 336 -17.46 8.24 -0.28
C ALA A 336 -16.32 7.73 -1.17
N LEU A 337 -16.68 7.12 -2.29
CA LEU A 337 -15.80 6.88 -3.44
C LEU A 337 -16.18 7.85 -4.56
N ASN A 338 -15.36 8.88 -4.77
CA ASN A 338 -15.57 9.90 -5.79
C ASN A 338 -14.56 9.70 -6.92
N THR A 339 -15.01 9.19 -8.07
CA THR A 339 -14.10 8.83 -9.17
C THR A 339 -14.01 9.90 -10.24
N ASN A 340 -14.81 10.96 -10.15
CA ASN A 340 -14.90 12.01 -11.18
C ASN A 340 -15.01 11.36 -12.57
N ASN A 341 -14.33 11.89 -13.58
CA ASN A 341 -14.42 11.41 -14.97
C ASN A 341 -13.58 10.15 -15.24
N ASN A 342 -13.07 9.51 -14.19
CA ASN A 342 -12.24 8.30 -14.30
C ASN A 342 -13.11 7.06 -14.39
N ASN A 343 -12.60 6.07 -15.11
CA ASN A 343 -13.23 4.77 -15.22
C ASN A 343 -12.90 3.93 -14.00
N VAL A 344 -13.88 3.17 -13.53
CA VAL A 344 -13.70 2.17 -12.47
C VAL A 344 -14.05 0.81 -13.04
N THR A 345 -13.25 -0.20 -12.76
CA THR A 345 -13.60 -1.60 -12.99
C THR A 345 -13.52 -2.35 -11.67
N VAL A 346 -14.63 -2.95 -11.26
CA VAL A 346 -14.76 -3.73 -10.03
C VAL A 346 -14.83 -5.22 -10.39
N GLY A 347 -13.82 -5.95 -9.95
CA GLY A 347 -13.49 -7.34 -10.23
C GLY A 347 -14.18 -8.38 -9.36
N GLY A 348 -14.73 -7.96 -8.21
CA GLY A 348 -15.32 -8.83 -7.21
C GLY A 348 -16.44 -8.16 -6.42
N ASP A 349 -16.82 -8.73 -5.29
CA ASP A 349 -18.01 -8.29 -4.55
C ASP A 349 -17.84 -6.91 -3.88
N VAL A 350 -18.96 -6.26 -3.59
CA VAL A 350 -19.03 -4.96 -2.90
C VAL A 350 -19.80 -5.05 -1.60
N LYS A 351 -19.15 -4.74 -0.48
CA LYS A 351 -19.82 -4.60 0.80
C LYS A 351 -20.11 -3.15 1.11
N GLN A 352 -21.39 -2.79 1.20
CA GLN A 352 -21.82 -1.46 1.57
C GLN A 352 -22.67 -1.52 2.83
N THR A 353 -22.09 -1.14 3.96
CA THR A 353 -22.87 -0.90 5.20
C THR A 353 -23.29 0.56 5.32
N GLY A 354 -22.72 1.45 4.49
CA GLY A 354 -23.12 2.83 4.28
C GLY A 354 -22.24 3.51 3.23
N GLY A 355 -22.23 4.84 3.21
CA GLY A 355 -21.44 5.62 2.26
C GLY A 355 -22.00 5.61 0.83
N THR A 356 -21.33 6.31 -0.09
CA THR A 356 -21.84 6.48 -1.48
C THR A 356 -20.74 6.38 -2.54
N VAL A 357 -21.12 5.99 -3.75
CA VAL A 357 -20.28 6.14 -4.94
C VAL A 357 -20.74 7.33 -5.77
N ASN A 358 -19.82 8.18 -6.19
CA ASN A 358 -20.09 9.21 -7.20
C ASN A 358 -19.09 9.08 -8.35
N SER A 359 -19.59 8.79 -9.54
CA SER A 359 -18.77 8.60 -10.74
C SER A 359 -19.33 9.40 -11.91
N THR A 360 -18.49 10.22 -12.54
CA THR A 360 -18.79 10.88 -13.81
C THR A 360 -18.15 10.21 -15.02
N GLY A 361 -17.29 9.21 -14.79
CA GLY A 361 -16.71 8.34 -15.81
C GLY A 361 -17.55 7.08 -16.08
N ILE A 362 -16.89 6.02 -16.55
CA ILE A 362 -17.49 4.70 -16.72
C ILE A 362 -17.25 3.86 -15.48
N PHE A 363 -18.32 3.47 -14.79
CA PHE A 363 -18.25 2.51 -13.72
C PHE A 363 -18.65 1.13 -14.25
N ARG A 364 -17.72 0.18 -14.22
CA ARG A 364 -17.89 -1.18 -14.73
C ARG A 364 -17.81 -2.19 -13.60
N PHE A 365 -18.73 -3.12 -13.60
CA PHE A 365 -18.72 -4.33 -12.79
C PHE A 365 -18.41 -5.50 -13.72
N PHE A 366 -17.27 -6.15 -13.51
CA PHE A 366 -16.75 -7.23 -14.34
C PHE A 366 -16.16 -8.31 -13.44
N VAL A 367 -16.79 -9.46 -13.33
CA VAL A 367 -16.31 -10.56 -12.48
C VAL A 367 -15.47 -11.51 -13.34
N THR A 368 -14.30 -11.88 -12.83
CA THR A 368 -13.49 -12.93 -13.45
C THR A 368 -13.93 -14.34 -13.05
N ASP A 369 -14.70 -14.46 -11.98
CA ASP A 369 -15.17 -15.73 -11.41
C ASP A 369 -16.70 -15.79 -11.34
N TRP A 370 -17.30 -16.74 -12.06
CA TRP A 370 -18.74 -16.80 -12.33
C TRP A 370 -19.61 -17.12 -11.10
N TRP A 371 -18.99 -17.53 -10.00
CA TRP A 371 -19.71 -18.04 -8.81
C TRP A 371 -19.94 -16.99 -7.72
N ILE A 372 -19.43 -15.77 -7.89
CA ILE A 372 -19.46 -14.75 -6.84
C ILE A 372 -20.56 -13.74 -7.20
N PRO A 373 -21.67 -13.68 -6.45
CA PRO A 373 -22.65 -12.61 -6.59
C PRO A 373 -21.94 -11.28 -6.41
N GLN A 374 -22.16 -10.35 -7.34
CA GLN A 374 -21.54 -9.03 -7.27
C GLN A 374 -22.57 -7.99 -6.88
N HIS A 375 -22.41 -7.43 -5.69
CA HIS A 375 -23.24 -6.35 -5.21
C HIS A 375 -22.90 -5.03 -5.93
N VAL A 376 -23.91 -4.22 -6.19
CA VAL A 376 -23.78 -2.89 -6.78
C VAL A 376 -24.11 -1.87 -5.71
N PRO A 377 -23.15 -1.01 -5.29
CA PRO A 377 -23.36 -0.02 -4.27
C PRO A 377 -24.30 1.09 -4.75
N THR A 378 -25.05 1.65 -3.80
CA THR A 378 -25.83 2.86 -4.01
C THR A 378 -24.93 4.05 -4.32
N GLY A 379 -25.43 4.96 -5.14
CA GLY A 379 -24.61 6.06 -5.63
C GLY A 379 -25.15 6.73 -6.89
N SER A 380 -24.37 7.67 -7.41
CA SER A 380 -24.62 8.37 -8.66
C SER A 380 -23.57 8.02 -9.70
N TYR A 381 -24.02 7.55 -10.85
CA TYR A 381 -23.21 7.08 -11.96
C TYR A 381 -23.56 7.87 -13.21
N THR A 382 -22.56 8.34 -13.96
CA THR A 382 -22.80 8.83 -15.31
C THR A 382 -22.98 7.64 -16.25
N ASN A 383 -21.99 6.74 -16.34
CA ASN A 383 -22.17 5.50 -17.09
C ASN A 383 -21.98 4.30 -16.17
N LEU A 384 -22.92 3.34 -16.21
CA LEU A 384 -22.92 2.14 -15.38
C LEU A 384 -23.02 0.90 -16.26
N TYR A 385 -21.97 0.10 -16.30
CA TYR A 385 -21.89 -1.09 -17.15
C TYR A 385 -21.72 -2.34 -16.31
N PHE A 386 -22.54 -3.34 -16.60
CA PHE A 386 -22.43 -4.68 -16.07
C PHE A 386 -21.91 -5.62 -17.16
N ASP A 387 -21.18 -6.64 -16.74
CA ASP A 387 -20.94 -7.84 -17.50
C ASP A 387 -22.15 -8.79 -17.40
N ASP A 388 -21.97 -10.02 -17.88
CA ASP A 388 -23.06 -10.99 -18.01
C ASP A 388 -23.33 -11.76 -16.70
N ASN A 389 -22.54 -11.50 -15.65
CA ASN A 389 -22.69 -12.15 -14.35
C ASN A 389 -23.88 -11.56 -13.56
N PRO A 390 -24.52 -12.33 -12.66
CA PRO A 390 -25.58 -11.81 -11.80
C PRO A 390 -25.11 -10.66 -10.90
N LYS A 391 -26.00 -9.69 -10.67
CA LYS A 391 -25.78 -8.50 -9.84
C LYS A 391 -26.83 -8.42 -8.75
N THR A 392 -26.42 -8.13 -7.53
CA THR A 392 -27.34 -7.79 -6.44
C THR A 392 -27.31 -6.28 -6.22
N LEU A 393 -28.42 -5.58 -6.42
CA LEU A 393 -28.44 -4.14 -6.17
C LEU A 393 -28.60 -3.90 -4.66
N ASN A 394 -27.68 -3.13 -4.07
CA ASN A 394 -27.77 -2.82 -2.64
C ASN A 394 -29.02 -1.96 -2.35
N PRO A 395 -29.68 -2.15 -1.18
CA PRO A 395 -30.83 -1.35 -0.81
C PRO A 395 -30.54 0.16 -0.82
N GLY A 396 -31.48 0.95 -1.34
CA GLY A 396 -31.34 2.40 -1.52
C GLY A 396 -31.42 2.84 -2.98
N THR A 397 -30.87 4.00 -3.34
CA THR A 397 -31.01 4.56 -4.70
C THR A 397 -29.72 4.48 -5.51
N ILE A 398 -29.83 3.95 -6.72
CA ILE A 398 -28.77 3.96 -7.74
C ILE A 398 -29.21 4.90 -8.86
N LYS A 399 -28.47 5.98 -9.05
CA LYS A 399 -28.77 7.00 -10.08
C LYS A 399 -27.89 6.80 -11.30
N VAL A 400 -28.47 6.79 -12.50
CA VAL A 400 -27.73 6.69 -13.76
C VAL A 400 -28.09 7.86 -14.68
N ALA A 401 -27.14 8.76 -14.93
CA ALA A 401 -27.36 9.98 -15.73
C ALA A 401 -27.04 9.81 -17.23
N GLY A 402 -26.30 8.77 -17.60
CA GLY A 402 -25.82 8.50 -18.96
C GLY A 402 -26.15 7.08 -19.40
N ALA A 403 -25.19 6.36 -19.97
CA ALA A 403 -25.45 5.02 -20.50
C ALA A 403 -25.54 3.97 -19.38
N PHE A 404 -26.60 3.16 -19.39
CA PHE A 404 -26.71 1.94 -18.60
C PHE A 404 -26.62 0.72 -19.53
N ARG A 405 -25.74 -0.23 -19.21
CA ARG A 405 -25.60 -1.51 -19.96
C ARG A 405 -25.74 -2.67 -18.99
N ALA A 406 -26.78 -3.48 -19.13
CA ALA A 406 -27.13 -4.55 -18.21
C ALA A 406 -26.39 -5.90 -18.47
N GLY A 407 -25.22 -5.89 -19.11
CA GLY A 407 -24.61 -7.10 -19.67
C GLY A 407 -25.30 -7.55 -20.96
N THR A 408 -24.62 -8.35 -21.79
CA THR A 408 -25.22 -9.00 -22.96
C THR A 408 -25.50 -10.45 -22.62
N ALA A 409 -26.67 -10.96 -22.95
CA ALA A 409 -26.88 -12.40 -22.91
C ALA A 409 -25.82 -13.14 -23.74
N SER A 410 -24.78 -13.69 -23.12
CA SER A 410 -23.81 -14.55 -23.81
C SER A 410 -24.54 -15.82 -24.27
N ALA A 411 -24.50 -16.07 -25.57
CA ALA A 411 -25.23 -17.17 -26.24
C ALA A 411 -24.80 -18.59 -25.79
N ASN A 412 -23.76 -18.72 -24.96
CA ASN A 412 -23.22 -20.01 -24.53
C ASN A 412 -23.63 -20.43 -23.10
N SER A 413 -24.45 -19.64 -22.42
CA SER A 413 -25.11 -20.02 -21.17
C SER A 413 -26.53 -20.44 -21.51
N TYR A 414 -26.95 -21.66 -21.14
CA TYR A 414 -28.34 -22.09 -21.27
C TYR A 414 -29.28 -20.99 -20.72
N SER A 415 -30.04 -20.36 -21.61
CA SER A 415 -30.94 -19.23 -21.34
C SER A 415 -30.29 -17.88 -20.97
N GLY A 416 -29.50 -17.30 -21.88
CA GLY A 416 -29.78 -16.00 -22.52
C GLY A 416 -30.21 -14.75 -21.71
N VAL A 417 -30.08 -14.72 -20.40
CA VAL A 417 -30.32 -13.55 -19.54
C VAL A 417 -29.35 -13.70 -18.36
N SER A 418 -28.83 -12.61 -17.80
CA SER A 418 -28.19 -12.68 -16.48
C SER A 418 -29.24 -13.15 -15.47
N LEU A 419 -29.30 -14.46 -15.28
CA LEU A 419 -30.25 -15.15 -14.42
C LEU A 419 -29.95 -14.76 -12.97
N GLY A 420 -30.93 -14.18 -12.29
CA GLY A 420 -30.84 -13.94 -10.85
C GLY A 420 -30.17 -12.64 -10.41
N ASN A 421 -30.30 -11.52 -11.14
CA ASN A 421 -30.07 -10.24 -10.46
C ASN A 421 -31.09 -10.10 -9.32
N VAL A 422 -30.68 -9.62 -8.16
CA VAL A 422 -31.60 -9.43 -7.02
C VAL A 422 -31.82 -7.93 -6.85
N VAL A 423 -33.08 -7.50 -6.92
CA VAL A 423 -33.46 -6.09 -7.04
C VAL A 423 -34.49 -5.64 -6.00
N THR A 424 -34.62 -6.37 -4.90
CA THR A 424 -35.59 -6.04 -3.85
C THR A 424 -35.05 -4.92 -2.94
N GLY A 425 -35.84 -3.88 -2.68
CA GLY A 425 -35.49 -2.81 -1.74
C GLY A 425 -34.57 -1.72 -2.29
N ASN A 426 -34.32 -1.69 -3.61
CA ASN A 426 -33.56 -0.64 -4.26
C ASN A 426 -34.41 0.14 -5.27
N THR A 427 -34.03 1.40 -5.53
CA THR A 427 -34.60 2.25 -6.57
C THR A 427 -33.55 2.55 -7.62
N MET A 428 -33.80 2.18 -8.88
CA MET A 428 -33.03 2.66 -10.03
C MET A 428 -33.62 3.97 -10.52
N GLU A 429 -32.83 5.05 -10.51
CA GLU A 429 -33.23 6.38 -10.97
C GLU A 429 -32.45 6.76 -12.23
N PHE A 430 -33.14 6.96 -13.34
CA PHE A 430 -32.55 7.37 -14.61
C PHE A 430 -32.66 8.89 -14.78
N THR A 431 -31.54 9.60 -14.59
CA THR A 431 -31.52 11.06 -14.37
C THR A 431 -31.05 11.89 -15.58
N ALA A 432 -30.87 11.26 -16.75
CA ALA A 432 -30.41 11.97 -17.94
C ALA A 432 -31.39 13.09 -18.33
N THR A 433 -30.89 14.30 -18.58
CA THR A 433 -31.70 15.38 -19.16
C THR A 433 -32.01 15.16 -20.64
N GLY A 434 -31.17 14.40 -21.34
CA GLY A 434 -31.34 13.98 -22.73
C GLY A 434 -32.05 12.64 -22.89
N ALA A 435 -32.09 12.15 -24.14
CA ALA A 435 -32.62 10.83 -24.43
C ALA A 435 -31.76 9.73 -23.78
N GLN A 436 -32.40 8.76 -23.14
CA GLN A 436 -31.71 7.66 -22.46
C GLN A 436 -32.45 6.35 -22.70
N THR A 437 -31.72 5.32 -23.11
CA THR A 437 -32.23 3.96 -23.24
C THR A 437 -32.10 3.24 -21.90
N VAL A 438 -33.20 2.64 -21.47
CA VAL A 438 -33.29 1.85 -20.24
C VAL A 438 -33.38 0.39 -20.65
N PRO A 439 -32.32 -0.40 -20.46
CA PRO A 439 -32.33 -1.81 -20.80
C PRO A 439 -33.31 -2.59 -19.91
N SER A 440 -33.75 -3.73 -20.41
CA SER A 440 -34.32 -4.80 -19.59
C SER A 440 -33.32 -5.21 -18.52
N PHE A 441 -33.75 -5.20 -17.26
CA PHE A 441 -32.97 -5.62 -16.11
C PHE A 441 -33.75 -6.74 -15.43
N ASN A 442 -33.24 -7.97 -15.54
CA ASN A 442 -33.83 -9.28 -15.23
C ASN A 442 -34.94 -9.85 -16.11
N VAL A 443 -34.71 -11.13 -16.46
CA VAL A 443 -35.69 -12.21 -16.70
C VAL A 443 -35.03 -13.53 -16.24
N THR A 444 -35.64 -14.27 -15.30
CA THR A 444 -35.40 -15.72 -15.07
C THR A 444 -36.78 -16.29 -14.76
N ASP A 445 -37.32 -17.33 -15.41
CA ASP A 445 -36.73 -18.46 -16.11
C ASP A 445 -37.52 -18.77 -17.40
N SER A 446 -36.76 -19.22 -18.39
CA SER A 446 -37.19 -19.94 -19.56
C SER A 446 -38.29 -20.98 -19.29
N GLN A 447 -39.35 -20.90 -20.09
CA GLN A 447 -40.14 -22.05 -20.55
C GLN A 447 -40.54 -23.12 -19.52
N ALA A 448 -41.58 -22.88 -18.70
CA ALA A 448 -42.54 -23.96 -18.35
C ALA A 448 -43.75 -23.50 -17.51
N SER A 449 -43.65 -22.42 -16.73
CA SER A 449 -44.71 -22.08 -15.77
C SER A 449 -45.31 -20.70 -16.02
N PRO A 450 -46.62 -20.59 -16.35
CA PRO A 450 -47.31 -19.30 -16.44
C PRO A 450 -47.48 -18.58 -15.08
N TRP A 451 -46.84 -19.07 -14.02
CA TRP A 451 -47.01 -18.61 -12.65
C TRP A 451 -45.80 -17.88 -12.05
N TYR A 452 -44.69 -17.75 -12.79
CA TYR A 452 -43.54 -16.95 -12.33
C TYR A 452 -43.61 -15.53 -12.91
N PHE A 453 -43.90 -14.56 -12.04
CA PHE A 453 -43.82 -13.14 -12.38
C PHE A 453 -42.36 -12.69 -12.45
N ASP A 454 -42.00 -12.01 -13.53
CA ASP A 454 -40.71 -11.35 -13.69
C ASP A 454 -40.53 -10.26 -12.61
N ILE A 455 -39.69 -10.52 -11.61
CA ILE A 455 -39.28 -9.49 -10.64
C ILE A 455 -38.14 -8.70 -11.31
N GLY A 456 -38.51 -7.62 -12.00
CA GLY A 456 -37.57 -6.70 -12.62
C GLY A 456 -36.94 -5.73 -11.60
N TYR A 457 -37.02 -4.43 -11.87
CA TYR A 457 -36.55 -3.39 -10.95
C TYR A 457 -37.33 -3.41 -9.62
N GLY A 458 -36.69 -3.07 -8.49
CA GLY A 458 -37.38 -2.79 -7.24
C GLY A 458 -38.30 -1.59 -7.40
N GLY A 459 -37.76 -0.40 -7.18
CA GLY A 459 -38.31 0.86 -7.65
C GLY A 459 -37.64 1.32 -8.94
N LEU A 460 -38.41 1.96 -9.81
CA LEU A 460 -37.93 2.54 -11.06
C LEU A 460 -38.41 3.99 -11.18
N LYS A 461 -37.47 4.92 -11.23
CA LYS A 461 -37.72 6.36 -11.32
C LYS A 461 -37.03 6.96 -12.53
N PHE A 462 -37.62 8.01 -13.07
CA PHE A 462 -37.03 8.77 -14.15
C PHE A 462 -37.10 10.25 -13.86
N SER A 463 -36.07 10.98 -14.26
CA SER A 463 -36.08 12.44 -14.22
C SER A 463 -35.51 13.00 -15.53
N GLY A 464 -36.21 14.03 -16.06
CA GLY A 464 -35.87 14.72 -17.31
C GLY A 464 -35.94 13.83 -18.58
N GLY A 465 -35.81 14.47 -19.74
CA GLY A 465 -35.56 13.82 -21.04
C GLY A 465 -36.59 12.79 -21.53
N THR A 466 -36.37 12.28 -22.74
CA THR A 466 -37.13 11.14 -23.30
C THR A 466 -36.49 9.84 -22.84
N LYS A 467 -37.29 8.89 -22.34
CA LYS A 467 -36.80 7.58 -21.90
C LYS A 467 -37.32 6.50 -22.86
N THR A 468 -36.40 5.70 -23.40
CA THR A 468 -36.73 4.56 -24.26
C THR A 468 -36.56 3.27 -23.49
N LEU A 469 -37.65 2.56 -23.22
CA LEU A 469 -37.60 1.25 -22.56
C LEU A 469 -37.28 0.19 -23.62
N ALA A 470 -36.16 -0.51 -23.46
CA ALA A 470 -35.72 -1.57 -24.36
C ALA A 470 -36.04 -2.94 -23.76
N GLY A 471 -36.91 -3.71 -24.42
CA GLY A 471 -37.33 -5.04 -23.97
C GLY A 471 -38.40 -5.02 -22.87
N HIS A 472 -38.52 -6.13 -22.14
CA HIS A 472 -39.46 -6.25 -21.02
C HIS A 472 -38.91 -5.57 -19.76
N ILE A 473 -39.77 -4.81 -19.07
CA ILE A 473 -39.44 -4.10 -17.84
C ILE A 473 -40.43 -4.52 -16.75
N GLY A 474 -39.97 -5.35 -15.81
CA GLY A 474 -40.69 -5.60 -14.56
C GLY A 474 -40.37 -4.54 -13.52
N VAL A 475 -41.32 -4.21 -12.65
CA VAL A 475 -41.12 -3.34 -11.47
C VAL A 475 -41.90 -3.93 -10.31
N SER A 476 -41.26 -4.20 -9.18
CA SER A 476 -41.88 -4.85 -8.02
C SER A 476 -42.38 -3.88 -6.95
N GLU A 477 -41.93 -2.63 -6.99
CA GLU A 477 -42.31 -1.56 -6.06
C GLU A 477 -42.87 -0.34 -6.83
N ALA A 478 -42.35 0.87 -6.58
CA ALA A 478 -42.86 2.09 -7.18
C ALA A 478 -42.31 2.34 -8.59
N PHE A 479 -43.20 2.63 -9.53
CA PHE A 479 -42.88 3.16 -10.86
C PHE A 479 -43.26 4.65 -10.92
N ASP A 480 -42.27 5.54 -10.90
CA ASP A 480 -42.48 6.99 -10.87
C ASP A 480 -41.98 7.64 -12.16
N PHE A 481 -42.87 8.32 -12.87
CA PHE A 481 -42.59 8.88 -14.18
C PHE A 481 -43.25 10.26 -14.42
N PRO A 482 -42.46 11.36 -14.41
CA PRO A 482 -42.97 12.70 -14.66
C PRO A 482 -42.90 13.18 -16.13
N GLY A 483 -42.60 12.31 -17.12
CA GLY A 483 -42.27 12.72 -18.50
C GLY A 483 -43.06 12.02 -19.63
N ASN A 484 -42.43 11.83 -20.81
CA ASN A 484 -42.95 11.03 -21.95
C ASN A 484 -42.17 9.71 -22.12
N ILE A 485 -42.86 8.55 -22.12
CA ILE A 485 -42.26 7.23 -22.38
C ILE A 485 -42.36 6.91 -23.86
N THR A 486 -41.26 6.51 -24.48
CA THR A 486 -41.30 5.81 -25.76
C THR A 486 -41.05 4.33 -25.51
N LEU A 487 -42.03 3.50 -25.87
CA LEU A 487 -41.86 2.05 -25.85
C LEU A 487 -41.05 1.67 -27.09
N GLY A 488 -39.95 0.93 -26.91
CA GLY A 488 -39.20 0.36 -28.02
C GLY A 488 -40.04 -0.65 -28.81
N THR A 489 -39.49 -1.15 -29.92
CA THR A 489 -40.10 -2.28 -30.64
C THR A 489 -40.19 -3.49 -29.72
N PHE A 490 -41.41 -3.92 -29.40
CA PHE A 490 -41.69 -5.22 -28.81
C PHE A 490 -41.44 -6.27 -29.89
N ASN A 491 -40.43 -7.11 -29.72
CA ASN A 491 -40.20 -8.28 -30.56
C ASN A 491 -40.71 -9.52 -29.85
#